data_AF-A0AAI9T9S9-F1
#
_entry.id   AF-A0AAI9T9S9-F1
#
_cell.length_a   1.000
_cell.length_b   1.000
_cell.length_c   1.000
_cell.angle_alpha   90.00
_cell.angle_beta   90.00
_cell.angle_gamma   90.00
#
_symmetry.space_group_name_H-M   'P 1'
#
loop_
_entity.id
_entity.type
_entity.pdbx_description
1 polymer ?
#
loop_
_entity_poly.entity_id
_entity_poly.type
_entity_poly.pdbx_seq_one_letter_code
_entity_poly.pdbx_strand_id
1 'polypeptide(L)'
;MLIDPETLRTTAILDFEFTNAMPAEFTYDPPWWLLLSGPEMWLERCAMEEFLTLYGPRLEQFLRVLERVEIEMALEVKQPGGPSISARMRESWRTGRFWFDYAARKSFDVDTIYWAALHSDDAGVQSLDDKARAEMEPFT
;
A
#
# COMPACT_ATOMS: atom_id res chain seq x y z
N MET A 1 -14.55 18.65 18.01
CA MET A 1 -14.78 18.05 19.34
C MET A 1 -15.55 19.05 20.19
N LEU A 2 -16.62 18.62 20.86
CA LEU A 2 -17.37 19.41 21.83
C LEU A 2 -16.98 19.00 23.25
N ILE A 3 -16.83 19.99 24.13
CA ILE A 3 -16.46 19.80 25.54
C ILE A 3 -17.51 20.52 26.39
N ASP A 4 -17.96 19.85 27.45
CA ASP A 4 -18.81 20.44 28.47
C ASP A 4 -17.99 21.44 29.33
N PRO A 5 -18.41 22.71 29.42
CA PRO A 5 -17.60 23.75 30.06
C PRO A 5 -17.53 23.65 31.59
N GLU A 6 -18.45 22.93 32.23
CA GLU A 6 -18.49 22.80 33.70
C GLU A 6 -17.72 21.57 34.18
N THR A 7 -17.88 20.45 33.45
CA THR A 7 -17.29 19.16 33.80
C THR A 7 -15.98 18.87 33.06
N LEU A 8 -15.66 19.68 32.03
CA LEU A 8 -14.51 19.53 31.14
C LEU A 8 -14.46 18.17 30.43
N ARG A 9 -15.61 17.49 30.31
CA ARG A 9 -15.72 16.20 29.63
C ARG A 9 -15.99 16.38 28.14
N THR A 10 -15.36 15.55 27.32
CA THR A 10 -15.68 15.44 25.89
C THR A 10 -17.10 14.88 25.74
N THR A 11 -17.98 15.63 25.08
CA THR A 11 -19.40 15.24 24.86
C THR A 11 -19.67 14.75 23.45
N ALA A 12 -18.89 15.22 22.48
CA ALA A 12 -18.97 14.74 21.10
C ALA A 12 -17.63 14.89 20.37
N ILE A 13 -17.36 13.97 19.45
CA ILE A 13 -16.37 14.14 18.39
C ILE A 13 -17.16 14.33 17.11
N LEU A 14 -16.85 15.40 16.38
CA LEU A 14 -17.51 15.81 15.14
C LEU A 14 -16.41 15.98 14.09
N ASP A 15 -16.80 16.23 12.84
CA ASP A 15 -15.88 16.44 11.71
C ASP A 15 -15.17 15.16 11.24
N PHE A 16 -15.93 14.06 11.15
CA PHE A 16 -15.43 12.79 10.63
C PHE A 16 -15.33 12.75 9.10
N GLU A 17 -15.63 13.83 8.38
CA GLU A 17 -15.70 13.86 6.91
C GLU A 17 -14.36 13.58 6.21
N PHE A 18 -13.25 13.80 6.93
CA PHE A 18 -11.89 13.41 6.49
C PHE A 18 -11.33 12.20 7.25
N THR A 19 -12.13 11.57 8.11
CA THR A 19 -11.71 10.39 8.87
C THR A 19 -11.99 9.15 8.04
N ASN A 20 -11.00 8.75 7.26
CA ASN A 20 -11.13 7.58 6.41
C ASN A 20 -10.96 6.30 7.25
N ALA A 21 -12.05 5.58 7.47
CA ALA A 21 -11.99 4.23 8.03
C ALA A 21 -11.62 3.25 6.91
N MET A 22 -10.33 3.00 6.76
CA MET A 22 -9.79 2.01 5.81
C MET A 22 -9.23 0.79 6.55
N PRO A 23 -9.12 -0.36 5.87
CA PRO A 23 -8.33 -1.48 6.38
C PRO A 23 -6.94 -1.00 6.84
N ALA A 24 -6.53 -1.44 8.02
CA ALA A 24 -5.22 -1.08 8.58
C ALA A 24 -4.08 -1.57 7.67
N GLU A 25 -4.35 -2.58 6.85
CA GLU A 25 -3.50 -3.15 5.82
C GLU A 25 -2.94 -2.10 4.87
N PHE A 26 -3.70 -1.05 4.54
CA PHE A 26 -3.20 0.03 3.69
C PHE A 26 -2.14 0.92 4.37
N THR A 27 -1.98 0.83 5.69
CA THR A 27 -0.87 1.47 6.40
C THR A 27 0.38 0.60 6.42
N TYR A 28 0.25 -0.68 6.03
CA TYR A 28 1.35 -1.65 5.99
C TYR A 28 2.08 -1.65 4.65
N ASP A 29 1.76 -0.70 3.79
CA ASP A 29 2.36 -0.52 2.48
C ASP A 29 3.31 0.66 2.48
N PRO A 30 4.43 0.58 1.75
CA PRO A 30 5.29 1.73 1.56
C PRO A 30 4.55 2.97 1.03
N PRO A 31 5.03 4.19 1.34
CA PRO A 31 4.44 5.40 0.79
C PRO A 31 4.63 5.48 -0.74
N TRP A 32 3.54 5.39 -1.50
CA TRP A 32 3.56 5.46 -2.96
C TRP A 32 4.16 6.77 -3.52
N TRP A 33 4.17 7.85 -2.72
CA TRP A 33 4.57 9.20 -3.13
C TRP A 33 6.07 9.50 -2.99
N LEU A 34 6.94 8.52 -2.72
CA LEU A 34 8.38 8.75 -2.53
C LEU A 34 9.09 9.34 -3.76
N LEU A 35 8.51 9.21 -4.95
CA LEU A 35 8.98 9.87 -6.18
C LEU A 35 8.13 11.09 -6.58
N LEU A 36 7.38 11.66 -5.64
CA LEU A 36 6.53 12.86 -5.83
C LEU A 36 5.40 12.71 -6.86
N SER A 37 5.17 11.49 -7.35
CA SER A 37 4.07 11.12 -8.25
C SER A 37 3.75 9.64 -8.03
N GLY A 38 2.52 9.23 -8.36
CA GLY A 38 2.09 7.84 -8.20
C GLY A 38 2.81 6.90 -9.16
N PRO A 39 2.97 5.61 -8.81
CA PRO A 39 3.56 4.61 -9.69
C PRO A 39 2.94 4.57 -11.10
N GLU A 40 1.63 4.76 -11.24
CA GLU A 40 0.92 4.82 -12.53
C GLU A 40 1.53 5.86 -13.47
N MET A 41 1.76 7.08 -12.98
CA MET A 41 2.32 8.18 -13.77
C MET A 41 3.75 7.92 -14.23
N TRP A 42 4.50 7.13 -13.45
CA TRP A 42 5.85 6.71 -13.82
C TRP A 42 5.82 5.57 -14.83
N LEU A 43 4.99 4.56 -14.60
CA LEU A 43 4.89 3.37 -15.42
C LEU A 43 4.25 3.63 -16.80
N GLU A 44 3.49 4.71 -16.96
CA GLU A 44 3.09 5.21 -18.29
C GLU A 44 4.28 5.72 -19.12
N ARG A 45 5.39 6.09 -18.48
CA ARG A 45 6.51 6.82 -19.11
C ARG A 45 7.79 6.00 -19.19
N CYS A 46 7.98 5.02 -18.31
CA CYS A 46 9.16 4.19 -18.26
C CYS A 46 8.85 2.74 -17.89
N ALA A 47 9.81 1.85 -18.13
CA ALA A 47 9.72 0.46 -17.72
C ALA A 47 9.72 0.31 -16.20
N MET A 48 9.15 -0.78 -15.69
CA MET A 48 9.12 -1.10 -14.26
C MET A 48 10.51 -1.10 -13.64
N GLU A 49 11.52 -1.60 -14.36
CA GLU A 49 12.91 -1.66 -13.89
C GLU A 49 13.50 -0.27 -13.63
N GLU A 50 13.15 0.71 -14.47
CA GLU A 50 13.58 2.10 -14.31
C GLU A 50 12.90 2.72 -13.08
N PHE A 51 11.59 2.51 -12.92
CA PHE A 51 10.86 2.93 -11.73
C PHE A 51 11.48 2.35 -10.45
N LEU A 52 11.78 1.04 -10.43
CA LEU A 52 12.38 0.37 -9.28
C LEU A 52 13.78 0.90 -8.95
N THR A 53 14.57 1.25 -9.98
CA THR A 53 15.90 1.85 -9.81
C THR A 53 15.83 3.22 -9.12
N LEU A 54 14.77 3.99 -9.37
CA LEU A 54 14.54 5.28 -8.72
C LEU A 54 13.88 5.16 -7.35
N TYR A 55 12.85 4.32 -7.24
CA TYR A 55 12.02 4.18 -6.03
C TYR A 55 12.72 3.39 -4.93
N GLY A 56 13.39 2.28 -5.27
CA GLY A 56 14.03 1.36 -4.33
C GLY A 56 14.99 2.04 -3.34
N PRO A 57 15.93 2.89 -3.78
CA PRO A 57 16.81 3.63 -2.88
C PRO A 57 16.07 4.57 -1.92
N ARG A 58 14.97 5.18 -2.36
CA ARG A 58 14.13 6.07 -1.53
C ARG A 58 13.33 5.29 -0.51
N LEU A 59 12.78 4.15 -0.92
CA LEU A 59 12.10 3.21 -0.03
C LEU A 59 13.05 2.76 1.09
N GLU A 60 14.24 2.30 0.74
CA GLU A 60 15.24 1.85 1.70
C GLU A 60 15.68 2.97 2.66
N GLN A 61 15.83 4.20 2.16
CA GLN A 61 16.11 5.35 3.01
C GLN A 61 14.97 5.61 4.00
N PHE A 62 13.72 5.61 3.54
CA PHE A 62 12.54 5.83 4.37
C PHE A 62 12.43 4.75 5.46
N LEU A 63 12.53 3.48 5.09
CA LEU A 63 12.39 2.35 6.01
C LEU A 63 13.48 2.34 7.08
N ARG A 64 14.72 2.70 6.74
CA ARG A 64 15.81 2.82 7.73
C ARG A 64 15.53 3.92 8.76
N VAL A 65 14.95 5.04 8.35
CA VAL A 65 14.59 6.13 9.27
C VAL A 65 13.41 5.71 10.13
N LEU A 66 12.37 5.12 9.51
CA LEU A 66 11.19 4.65 10.23
C LEU A 66 11.55 3.62 11.31
N GLU A 67 12.40 2.65 10.98
CA GLU A 67 12.86 1.63 11.93
C GLU A 67 13.61 2.24 13.13
N ARG A 68 14.44 3.27 12.90
CA ARG A 68 15.12 3.97 14.00
C ARG A 68 14.14 4.65 14.95
N VAL A 69 13.14 5.35 14.39
CA VAL A 69 12.09 6.01 15.18
C VAL A 69 11.26 4.99 15.94
N GLU A 70 10.93 3.85 15.33
CA GLU A 70 10.21 2.76 16.00
C GLU A 70 11.00 2.18 17.18
N ILE A 71 12.33 2.02 17.03
CA ILE A 71 13.21 1.57 18.12
C ILE A 71 13.25 2.58 19.26
N GLU A 72 13.41 3.88 18.94
CA GLU A 72 13.41 4.96 19.95
C GLU A 72 12.07 4.99 20.71
N MET A 73 10.94 4.91 20.00
CA MET A 73 9.60 4.89 20.61
C MET A 73 9.33 3.64 21.45
N ALA A 74 9.94 2.50 21.10
CA ALA A 74 9.80 1.27 21.89
C ALA A 74 10.49 1.36 23.26
N LEU A 75 11.44 2.27 23.44
CA LEU A 75 12.06 2.54 24.74
C LEU A 75 11.16 3.36 25.67
N GLU A 76 10.27 4.19 25.10
CA GLU A 76 9.41 5.11 25.86
C GLU A 76 8.01 4.53 26.13
N VAL A 77 7.48 3.73 25.20
CA VAL A 77 6.12 3.21 25.26
C VAL A 77 6.12 1.70 25.04
N LYS A 78 5.37 0.97 25.88
CA LYS A 78 5.17 -0.48 25.72
C LYS A 78 4.35 -0.72 24.46
N GLN A 79 5.02 -1.07 23.36
CA GLN A 79 4.36 -1.28 22.07
C GLN A 79 3.46 -2.52 22.10
N PRO A 80 2.31 -2.49 21.38
CA PRO A 80 1.46 -3.66 21.23
C PRO A 80 2.24 -4.79 20.52
N GLY A 81 2.01 -6.03 20.95
CA GLY A 81 2.70 -7.21 20.42
C GLY A 81 2.36 -7.44 18.95
N GLY A 82 3.29 -7.09 18.05
CA GLY A 82 3.16 -7.30 16.61
C GLY A 82 4.40 -6.82 15.86
N PRO A 83 4.55 -7.19 14.58
CA PRO A 83 5.65 -6.68 13.76
C PRO A 83 5.52 -5.16 13.56
N SER A 84 6.67 -4.48 13.53
CA SER A 84 6.78 -3.04 13.31
C SER A 84 6.21 -2.63 11.94
N ILE A 85 5.85 -1.36 11.79
CA ILE A 85 5.33 -0.84 10.52
C ILE A 85 6.41 -0.95 9.45
N SER A 86 7.68 -0.63 9.77
CA SER A 86 8.80 -0.82 8.83
C SER A 86 8.93 -2.28 8.35
N ALA A 87 8.77 -3.26 9.25
CA ALA A 87 8.81 -4.68 8.89
C ALA A 87 7.63 -5.07 8.00
N ARG A 88 6.43 -4.57 8.29
CA ARG A 88 5.22 -4.82 7.48
C ARG A 88 5.34 -4.20 6.07
N MET A 89 5.87 -3.00 5.97
CA MET A 89 6.13 -2.33 4.68
C MET A 89 7.16 -3.07 3.83
N ARG A 90 8.26 -3.54 4.45
CA ARG A 90 9.25 -4.39 3.77
C ARG A 90 8.61 -5.66 3.22
N GLU A 91 7.82 -6.33 4.04
CA GLU A 91 7.15 -7.56 3.64
C GLU A 91 6.13 -7.32 2.52
N SER A 92 5.36 -6.24 2.62
CA SER A 92 4.43 -5.82 1.55
C SER A 92 5.14 -5.62 0.22
N TRP A 93 6.25 -4.88 0.25
CA TRP A 93 7.05 -4.61 -0.94
C TRP A 93 7.64 -5.89 -1.52
N ARG A 94 8.25 -6.73 -0.68
CA ARG A 94 8.89 -7.99 -1.07
C ARG A 94 7.92 -9.00 -1.68
N THR A 95 6.70 -9.06 -1.16
CA THR A 95 5.65 -9.98 -1.64
C THR A 95 4.88 -9.43 -2.84
N GLY A 96 5.07 -8.17 -3.19
CA GLY A 96 4.27 -7.49 -4.21
C GLY A 96 2.87 -7.09 -3.75
N ARG A 97 2.50 -7.32 -2.48
CA ARG A 97 1.18 -6.94 -1.93
C ARG A 97 0.90 -5.45 -2.10
N PHE A 98 1.96 -4.62 -2.00
CA PHE A 98 1.90 -3.19 -2.29
C PHE A 98 1.19 -2.88 -3.61
N TRP A 99 1.47 -3.63 -4.68
CA TRP A 99 0.89 -3.38 -6.00
C TRP A 99 -0.59 -3.72 -6.06
N PHE A 100 -0.99 -4.79 -5.39
CA PHE A 100 -2.40 -5.17 -5.26
C PHE A 100 -3.18 -4.13 -4.45
N ASP A 101 -2.66 -3.74 -3.28
CA ASP A 101 -3.29 -2.75 -2.40
C ASP A 101 -3.36 -1.37 -3.08
N TYR A 102 -2.32 -0.99 -3.83
CA TYR A 102 -2.29 0.25 -4.61
C TYR A 102 -3.35 0.25 -5.72
N ALA A 103 -3.42 -0.81 -6.51
CA ALA A 103 -4.42 -1.01 -7.56
C ALA A 103 -5.86 -0.97 -7.00
N ALA A 104 -6.10 -1.61 -5.86
CA ALA A 104 -7.41 -1.61 -5.19
C ALA A 104 -7.85 -0.20 -4.75
N ARG A 105 -6.90 0.67 -4.37
CA ARG A 105 -7.18 2.07 -3.98
C ARG A 105 -7.35 3.01 -5.16
N LYS A 106 -6.79 2.67 -6.33
CA LYS A 106 -6.72 3.53 -7.53
C LYS A 106 -7.40 2.85 -8.71
N SER A 107 -8.73 2.70 -8.61
CA SER A 107 -9.52 1.92 -9.57
C SER A 107 -9.48 2.44 -11.01
N PHE A 108 -9.14 3.72 -11.24
CA PHE A 108 -9.04 4.28 -12.58
C PHE A 108 -7.74 3.88 -13.32
N ASP A 109 -6.66 3.66 -12.58
CA ASP A 109 -5.32 3.41 -13.13
C ASP A 109 -4.89 1.94 -12.92
N VAL A 110 -5.89 1.09 -12.65
CA VAL A 110 -5.69 -0.34 -12.32
C VAL A 110 -5.06 -1.11 -13.47
N ASP A 111 -5.34 -0.72 -14.72
CA ASP A 111 -4.82 -1.38 -15.92
C ASP A 111 -3.30 -1.23 -16.02
N THR A 112 -2.78 -0.02 -15.84
CA THR A 112 -1.35 0.29 -15.87
C THR A 112 -0.62 -0.52 -14.82
N ILE A 113 -1.14 -0.54 -13.59
CA ILE A 113 -0.53 -1.30 -12.50
C ILE A 113 -0.64 -2.81 -12.74
N TYR A 114 -1.78 -3.28 -13.27
CA TYR A 114 -1.97 -4.69 -13.56
C TYR A 114 -0.93 -5.17 -14.56
N TRP A 115 -0.82 -4.54 -15.71
CA TRP A 115 0.12 -4.97 -16.76
C TRP A 115 1.58 -4.81 -16.35
N ALA A 116 1.92 -3.77 -15.59
CA ALA A 116 3.30 -3.52 -15.21
C ALA A 116 3.79 -4.36 -14.01
N ALA A 117 2.91 -4.73 -13.07
CA ALA A 117 3.32 -5.30 -11.78
C ALA A 117 2.61 -6.59 -11.38
N LEU A 118 1.38 -6.83 -11.85
CA LEU A 118 0.54 -7.96 -11.39
C LEU A 118 0.34 -9.03 -12.49
N HIS A 119 0.53 -8.67 -13.75
CA HIS A 119 0.43 -9.60 -14.86
C HIS A 119 1.58 -10.60 -14.78
N SER A 120 1.23 -11.89 -14.81
CA SER A 120 2.17 -12.98 -14.96
C SER A 120 1.76 -13.76 -16.20
N ASP A 121 2.65 -13.82 -17.19
CA ASP A 121 2.37 -14.28 -18.56
C ASP A 121 1.84 -15.72 -18.66
N ASP A 122 1.86 -16.51 -17.58
CA ASP A 122 1.44 -17.91 -17.60
C ASP A 122 0.61 -18.37 -16.39
N ALA A 123 0.74 -17.74 -15.21
CA ALA A 123 0.14 -18.29 -13.99
C ALA A 123 -1.37 -18.01 -13.87
N GLY A 124 -1.85 -16.88 -14.42
CA GLY A 124 -3.25 -16.49 -14.31
C GLY A 124 -4.18 -17.45 -15.04
N VAL A 125 -3.91 -17.72 -16.33
CA VAL A 125 -4.73 -18.61 -17.17
C VAL A 125 -4.64 -20.07 -16.73
N GLN A 126 -3.47 -20.50 -16.25
CA GLN A 126 -3.28 -21.84 -15.71
C GLN A 126 -4.05 -22.07 -14.40
N SER A 127 -4.30 -21.00 -13.62
CA SER A 127 -5.08 -21.07 -12.37
C SER A 127 -6.60 -21.07 -12.55
N LEU A 128 -7.08 -20.70 -13.75
CA LEU A 128 -8.51 -20.74 -14.07
C LEU A 128 -9.01 -22.19 -14.12
N ASP A 129 -10.24 -22.39 -13.66
CA ASP A 129 -10.92 -23.67 -13.86
C ASP A 129 -11.18 -23.93 -15.36
N ASP A 130 -11.39 -25.20 -15.72
CA ASP A 130 -11.54 -25.62 -17.12
C ASP A 130 -12.72 -24.91 -17.81
N LYS A 131 -13.74 -24.51 -17.04
CA LYS A 131 -14.91 -23.80 -17.56
C LYS A 131 -14.55 -22.37 -17.94
N ALA A 132 -13.90 -21.62 -17.05
CA ALA A 132 -13.46 -20.27 -17.30
C ALA A 132 -12.46 -20.21 -18.46
N ARG A 133 -11.57 -21.20 -18.59
CA ARG A 133 -10.65 -21.30 -19.72
C ARG A 133 -11.36 -21.50 -21.05
N ALA A 134 -12.33 -22.42 -21.11
CA ALA A 134 -13.11 -22.68 -22.31
C ALA A 134 -13.97 -21.47 -22.74
N GLU A 135 -14.45 -20.67 -21.78
CA GLU A 135 -15.18 -19.42 -22.06
C GLU A 135 -14.28 -18.30 -22.61
N MET A 136 -12.96 -18.36 -22.37
CA MET A 136 -11.99 -17.37 -22.86
C MET A 136 -11.43 -17.67 -24.26
N GLU A 137 -11.37 -18.94 -24.68
CA GLU A 137 -10.86 -19.34 -26.01
C GLU A 137 -11.45 -18.58 -27.23
N PRO A 138 -12.73 -18.18 -27.27
CA PRO A 138 -13.28 -17.43 -28.41
C PRO A 138 -12.74 -16.01 -28.56
N PHE A 139 -12.09 -15.48 -27.52
CA PHE A 139 -11.65 -14.08 -27.41
C PHE A 139 -10.13 -13.91 -27.45
N THR A 140 -9.39 -15.00 -27.74
CA THR A 140 -7.92 -15.04 -27.81
C THR A 140 -7.48 -15.21 -29.27
#